data_AF-A0A424IKZ6-F1
#
_entry.id   AF-A0A424IKZ6-F1
#
_cell.length_a   1.000
_cell.length_b   1.000
_cell.length_c   1.000
_cell.angle_alpha   90.00
_cell.angle_beta   90.00
_cell.angle_gamma   90.00
#
_symmetry.space_group_name_H-M   'P 1'
#
loop_
_entity.id
_entity.type
_entity.pdbx_description
1 polymer ?
#
loop_
_entity_poly.entity_id
_entity_poly.type
_entity_poly.pdbx_seq_one_letter_code
_entity_poly.pdbx_strand_id
1 'polypeptide(L)'
;MNNVSAVGLPGGLSGGLSTGQDDPEPDSPGAGARADLAGFETDIQCDDTRWHPYLDMVEMRLGALAHMLALPAHGEVSVKLTDDTQIEALNTRFRGKAAATNVLSFPAQDFAAPMAPNALPETPFSLGDIVLAFDTLAREAESADKDFADHLAHLLVHGLLHLLGYDHQSDAAAMQMETKETALLAKLGVGDPYAAAHADADKADRKGAQ
;
A
#
# COMPACT_ATOMS: atom_id res chain seq x y z
N MET A 1 79.16 32.22 4.71
CA MET A 1 78.02 32.59 3.85
C MET A 1 78.07 31.77 2.58
N ASN A 2 76.89 31.42 2.05
CA ASN A 2 76.58 30.66 0.82
C ASN A 2 76.56 29.12 0.88
N ASN A 3 75.38 28.61 1.23
CA ASN A 3 74.50 27.69 0.49
C ASN A 3 75.14 26.72 -0.51
N VAL A 4 74.89 25.42 -0.36
CA VAL A 4 73.91 24.62 -1.13
C VAL A 4 73.84 23.21 -0.51
N SER A 5 72.65 22.80 -0.10
CA SER A 5 72.31 21.41 0.24
C SER A 5 71.92 20.65 -1.03
N ALA A 6 72.44 19.44 -1.21
CA ALA A 6 71.94 18.47 -2.16
C ALA A 6 71.97 17.06 -1.54
N VAL A 7 70.85 16.37 -1.76
CA VAL A 7 70.40 15.08 -1.24
C VAL A 7 71.02 13.92 -2.02
N GLY A 8 71.17 12.76 -1.38
CA GLY A 8 71.25 11.47 -2.08
C GLY A 8 71.88 10.33 -1.26
N LEU A 9 71.04 9.50 -0.65
CA LEU A 9 71.37 8.16 -0.13
C LEU A 9 70.63 7.08 -0.95
N PRO A 10 71.08 5.79 -0.93
CA PRO A 10 70.87 4.83 -2.01
C PRO A 10 69.96 3.62 -1.68
N GLY A 11 69.62 2.84 -2.73
CA GLY A 11 69.28 1.38 -2.69
C GLY A 11 67.88 1.03 -2.17
N GLY A 12 67.01 0.30 -2.88
CA GLY A 12 67.12 -1.11 -3.28
C GLY A 12 66.91 -2.03 -2.05
N LEU A 13 66.09 -3.09 -2.00
CA LEU A 13 65.48 -3.98 -2.99
C LEU A 13 64.39 -4.83 -2.27
N SER A 14 63.45 -5.39 -3.04
CA SER A 14 62.81 -6.72 -2.89
C SER A 14 61.72 -6.98 -1.84
N GLY A 15 60.64 -7.63 -2.32
CA GLY A 15 59.80 -8.54 -1.53
C GLY A 15 58.33 -8.50 -1.90
N GLY A 16 57.91 -9.30 -2.88
CA GLY A 16 56.53 -9.40 -3.33
C GLY A 16 55.60 -10.13 -2.35
N LEU A 17 54.30 -9.86 -2.45
CA LEU A 17 53.22 -10.64 -1.86
C LEU A 17 51.91 -10.40 -2.64
N SER A 18 51.28 -11.51 -3.01
CA SER A 18 49.86 -11.74 -3.33
C SER A 18 49.10 -10.78 -4.24
N THR A 19 48.86 -11.28 -5.45
CA THR A 19 47.61 -11.13 -6.20
C THR A 19 46.40 -11.52 -5.35
N GLY A 20 45.47 -10.58 -5.17
CA GLY A 20 44.13 -10.79 -4.64
C GLY A 20 43.29 -9.63 -5.15
N GLN A 21 42.30 -9.96 -5.94
CA GLN A 21 41.57 -9.07 -6.81
C GLN A 21 40.35 -8.55 -6.04
N ASP A 22 40.42 -7.32 -5.53
CA ASP A 22 39.26 -6.60 -5.02
C ASP A 22 38.53 -5.97 -6.21
N ASP A 23 37.73 -6.79 -6.90
CA ASP A 23 36.66 -6.32 -7.77
C ASP A 23 35.62 -5.61 -6.88
N PRO A 24 35.34 -4.30 -7.07
CA PRO A 24 34.22 -3.68 -6.36
C PRO A 24 32.91 -4.31 -6.83
N GLU A 25 32.12 -4.78 -5.87
CA GLU A 25 30.78 -5.33 -6.12
C GLU A 25 29.95 -4.35 -6.97
N PRO A 26 29.20 -4.84 -7.97
CA PRO A 26 28.29 -4.00 -8.74
C PRO A 26 27.17 -3.54 -7.81
N ASP A 27 27.19 -2.23 -7.54
CA ASP A 27 26.10 -1.50 -6.91
C ASP A 27 24.77 -1.89 -7.58
N SER A 28 23.79 -2.14 -6.72
CA SER A 28 22.49 -2.67 -7.11
C SER A 28 21.79 -1.71 -8.09
N PRO A 29 21.29 -2.17 -9.25
CA PRO A 29 20.48 -1.32 -10.10
C PRO A 29 19.08 -1.27 -9.51
N GLY A 30 18.67 -0.13 -8.96
CA GLY A 30 17.31 0.00 -8.44
C GLY A 30 16.84 1.37 -7.98
N ALA A 31 17.70 2.39 -7.92
CA ALA A 31 17.22 3.77 -7.81
C ALA A 31 16.95 4.30 -9.22
N GLY A 32 15.86 3.82 -9.83
CA GLY A 32 15.30 4.46 -11.00
C GLY A 32 14.87 5.87 -10.62
N ALA A 33 15.71 6.86 -10.94
CA ALA A 33 15.29 8.25 -11.01
C ALA A 33 14.17 8.35 -12.05
N ARG A 34 12.94 8.12 -11.65
CA ARG A 34 11.75 8.50 -12.40
C ARG A 34 11.42 9.95 -12.06
N ALA A 35 12.25 10.86 -12.56
CA ALA A 35 11.75 12.19 -12.83
C ALA A 35 10.87 12.09 -14.10
N ASP A 36 9.65 12.62 -13.98
CA ASP A 36 8.73 12.97 -15.06
C ASP A 36 7.86 11.86 -15.67
N LEU A 37 6.88 11.38 -14.88
CA LEU A 37 5.50 11.18 -15.35
C LEU A 37 4.54 11.66 -14.24
N ALA A 38 3.91 12.80 -14.44
CA ALA A 38 3.03 13.45 -13.45
C ALA A 38 1.77 12.61 -13.19
N GLY A 39 1.81 11.78 -12.14
CA GLY A 39 0.68 11.02 -11.64
C GLY A 39 1.05 10.37 -10.31
N PHE A 40 0.05 10.21 -9.44
CA PHE A 40 0.21 9.46 -8.19
C PHE A 40 0.74 8.04 -8.51
N GLU A 41 1.80 7.62 -7.82
CA GLU A 41 2.48 6.36 -8.11
C GLU A 41 1.78 5.17 -7.43
N THR A 42 1.68 4.06 -8.14
CA THR A 42 1.11 2.81 -7.64
C THR A 42 2.11 1.69 -7.86
N ASP A 43 2.58 1.07 -6.78
CA ASP A 43 3.41 -0.13 -6.82
C ASP A 43 2.53 -1.36 -6.54
N ILE A 44 2.54 -2.35 -7.43
CA ILE A 44 1.71 -3.56 -7.31
C ILE A 44 2.62 -4.79 -7.31
N GLN A 45 2.68 -5.46 -6.17
CA GLN A 45 3.35 -6.75 -6.02
C GLN A 45 2.32 -7.89 -6.08
N CYS A 46 2.49 -8.82 -7.02
CA CYS A 46 1.64 -9.99 -7.18
C CYS A 46 2.40 -11.27 -6.83
N ASP A 47 2.12 -11.84 -5.65
CA ASP A 47 2.77 -13.06 -5.17
C ASP A 47 1.94 -14.33 -5.50
N ASP A 48 0.67 -14.18 -5.86
CA ASP A 48 -0.21 -15.28 -6.23
C ASP A 48 -0.80 -15.09 -7.63
N THR A 49 -0.59 -16.09 -8.48
CA THR A 49 -1.03 -16.05 -9.88
C THR A 49 -2.54 -15.95 -10.10
N ARG A 50 -3.36 -16.24 -9.09
CA ARG A 50 -4.83 -16.10 -9.17
C ARG A 50 -5.26 -14.64 -9.30
N TRP A 51 -4.39 -13.68 -8.98
CA TRP A 51 -4.65 -12.25 -9.14
C TRP A 51 -4.44 -11.71 -10.55
N HIS A 52 -3.73 -12.43 -11.44
CA HIS A 52 -3.41 -11.93 -12.79
C HIS A 52 -4.61 -11.36 -13.57
N PRO A 53 -5.81 -11.99 -13.55
CA PRO A 53 -6.98 -11.46 -14.25
C PRO A 53 -7.47 -10.10 -13.73
N TYR A 54 -7.04 -9.69 -12.53
CA TYR A 54 -7.51 -8.50 -11.83
C TYR A 54 -6.46 -7.38 -11.75
N LEU A 55 -5.22 -7.59 -12.20
CA LEU A 55 -4.13 -6.60 -12.07
C LEU A 55 -4.47 -5.26 -12.74
N ASP A 56 -4.89 -5.30 -14.01
CA ASP A 56 -5.29 -4.11 -14.77
C ASP A 56 -6.43 -3.35 -14.07
N MET A 57 -7.34 -4.09 -13.45
CA MET A 57 -8.43 -3.49 -12.68
C MET A 57 -7.90 -2.81 -11.41
N VAL A 58 -7.05 -3.48 -10.63
CA VAL A 58 -6.46 -2.89 -9.42
C VAL A 58 -5.74 -1.59 -9.76
N GLU A 59 -4.88 -1.61 -10.78
CA GLU A 59 -4.14 -0.44 -11.24
C GLU A 59 -5.07 0.70 -11.68
N MET A 60 -6.04 0.41 -12.55
CA MET A 60 -7.01 1.39 -13.03
C MET A 60 -7.85 2.00 -11.90
N ARG A 61 -8.29 1.18 -10.95
CA ARG A 61 -9.09 1.62 -9.80
C ARG A 61 -8.26 2.49 -8.86
N LEU A 62 -7.01 2.12 -8.56
CA LEU A 62 -6.12 2.94 -7.74
C LEU A 62 -5.84 4.30 -8.38
N GLY A 63 -5.54 4.34 -9.68
CA GLY A 63 -5.36 5.60 -10.40
C GLY A 63 -6.62 6.48 -10.39
N ALA A 64 -7.79 5.89 -10.60
CA ALA A 64 -9.07 6.60 -10.51
C ALA A 64 -9.35 7.14 -9.10
N LEU A 65 -9.08 6.35 -8.06
CA LEU A 65 -9.24 6.74 -6.66
C LEU A 65 -8.29 7.88 -6.28
N ALA A 66 -7.03 7.79 -6.69
CA ALA A 66 -6.06 8.86 -6.48
C ALA A 66 -6.52 10.18 -7.08
N HIS A 67 -7.05 10.15 -8.31
CA HIS A 67 -7.63 11.32 -8.94
C HIS A 67 -8.87 11.86 -8.19
N MET A 68 -9.79 10.98 -7.80
CA MET A 68 -11.02 11.35 -7.08
C MET A 68 -10.77 11.93 -5.69
N LEU A 69 -9.70 11.48 -5.02
CA LEU A 69 -9.27 11.95 -3.71
C LEU A 69 -8.31 13.15 -3.81
N ALA A 70 -7.99 13.60 -5.02
CA ALA A 70 -7.03 14.67 -5.30
C ALA A 70 -5.67 14.43 -4.61
N LEU A 71 -5.19 13.18 -4.67
CA LEU A 71 -3.87 12.83 -4.15
C LEU A 71 -2.78 13.50 -4.99
N PRO A 72 -1.70 13.98 -4.35
CA PRO A 72 -0.61 14.63 -5.05
C PRO A 72 0.16 13.64 -5.92
N ALA A 73 0.70 14.13 -7.05
CA ALA A 73 1.42 13.30 -8.01
C ALA A 73 2.75 12.72 -7.46
N HIS A 74 3.26 13.26 -6.36
CA HIS A 74 4.46 12.75 -5.68
C HIS A 74 4.14 11.82 -4.50
N GLY A 75 2.88 11.41 -4.35
CA GLY A 75 2.48 10.36 -3.42
C GLY A 75 2.56 8.98 -4.07
N GLU A 76 2.83 7.96 -3.28
CA GLU A 76 2.86 6.54 -3.68
C GLU A 76 1.94 5.69 -2.79
N VAL A 77 1.34 4.63 -3.34
CA VAL A 77 0.76 3.52 -2.55
C VAL A 77 1.28 2.18 -3.06
N SER A 78 1.58 1.28 -2.13
CA SER A 78 2.01 -0.08 -2.43
C SER A 78 0.85 -1.05 -2.17
N VAL A 79 0.59 -1.95 -3.12
CA VAL A 79 -0.44 -2.98 -3.00
C VAL A 79 0.17 -4.35 -3.21
N LYS A 80 0.05 -5.21 -2.19
CA LYS A 80 0.50 -6.59 -2.22
C LYS A 80 -0.68 -7.55 -2.34
N LEU A 81 -0.71 -8.29 -3.43
CA LEU A 81 -1.74 -9.27 -3.76
C LEU A 81 -1.21 -10.67 -3.45
N THR A 82 -1.81 -11.35 -2.48
CA THR A 82 -1.28 -12.56 -1.85
C THR A 82 -2.37 -13.59 -1.51
N ASP A 83 -2.02 -14.61 -0.72
CA ASP A 83 -2.89 -15.69 -0.26
C ASP A 83 -3.17 -15.61 1.26
N ASP A 84 -4.05 -16.48 1.76
CA ASP A 84 -4.42 -16.53 3.19
C ASP A 84 -3.22 -16.88 4.11
N THR A 85 -2.26 -17.69 3.64
CA THR A 85 -1.10 -18.10 4.46
C THR A 85 -0.18 -16.92 4.73
N GLN A 86 0.09 -16.13 3.69
CA GLN A 86 0.95 -14.96 3.78
C GLN A 86 0.28 -13.83 4.57
N ILE A 87 -1.01 -13.56 4.36
CA ILE A 87 -1.69 -12.52 5.14
C ILE A 87 -1.85 -12.92 6.61
N GLU A 88 -2.07 -14.20 6.91
CA GLU A 88 -2.13 -14.69 8.30
C GLU A 88 -0.78 -14.50 9.00
N ALA A 89 0.33 -14.79 8.31
CA ALA A 89 1.67 -14.54 8.84
C ALA A 89 1.89 -13.06 9.17
N LEU A 90 1.43 -12.16 8.29
CA LEU A 90 1.48 -10.71 8.53
C LEU A 90 0.56 -10.28 9.68
N ASN A 91 -0.67 -10.78 9.73
CA ASN A 91 -1.63 -10.48 10.79
C ASN A 91 -1.11 -10.95 12.15
N THR A 92 -0.48 -12.13 12.20
CA THR A 92 0.18 -12.65 13.40
C THR A 92 1.32 -11.74 13.81
N ARG A 93 2.20 -11.40 12.88
CA ARG A 93 3.41 -10.62 13.15
C ARG A 93 3.12 -9.19 13.62
N PHE A 94 2.17 -8.51 12.99
CA PHE A 94 1.93 -7.07 13.21
C PHE A 94 0.72 -6.78 14.11
N ARG A 95 -0.27 -7.68 14.17
CA ARG A 95 -1.50 -7.51 14.99
C ARG A 95 -1.63 -8.56 16.09
N GLY A 96 -0.73 -9.56 16.16
CA GLY A 96 -0.81 -10.65 17.14
C GLY A 96 -1.97 -11.62 16.90
N LYS A 97 -2.56 -11.62 15.70
CA LYS A 97 -3.74 -12.43 15.35
C LYS A 97 -3.38 -13.53 14.36
N ALA A 98 -3.36 -14.77 14.82
CA ALA A 98 -3.18 -15.96 13.99
C ALA A 98 -4.47 -16.34 13.27
N ALA A 99 -4.88 -15.48 12.34
CA ALA A 99 -6.03 -15.71 11.47
C ALA A 99 -5.82 -14.97 10.14
N ALA A 100 -6.18 -15.62 9.04
CA ALA A 100 -6.31 -14.95 7.74
C ALA A 100 -7.41 -13.89 7.79
N THR A 101 -7.21 -12.82 7.02
CA THR A 101 -8.17 -11.72 6.85
C THR A 101 -8.22 -11.34 5.38
N ASN A 102 -9.24 -10.61 4.94
CA ASN A 102 -9.36 -10.17 3.55
C ASN A 102 -8.34 -9.08 3.18
N VAL A 103 -8.16 -8.09 4.04
CA VAL A 103 -7.27 -6.95 3.84
C VAL A 103 -6.51 -6.58 5.12
N LEU A 104 -5.28 -6.11 4.95
CA LEU A 104 -4.51 -5.39 5.96
C LEU A 104 -4.01 -4.07 5.37
N SER A 105 -4.07 -3.01 6.15
CA SER A 105 -3.52 -1.70 5.77
C SER A 105 -2.45 -1.27 6.76
N PHE A 106 -1.31 -0.87 6.21
CA PHE A 106 -0.12 -0.42 6.95
C PHE A 106 0.20 1.01 6.53
N PRO A 107 -0.33 2.03 7.24
CA PRO A 107 -0.03 3.42 6.92
C PRO A 107 1.45 3.71 7.16
N ALA A 108 2.10 4.40 6.22
CA ALA A 108 3.49 4.82 6.37
C ALA A 108 3.67 5.92 7.43
N GLN A 109 2.60 6.67 7.70
CA GLN A 109 2.52 7.68 8.75
C GLN A 109 1.25 7.47 9.56
N ASP A 110 1.38 7.51 10.88
CA ASP A 110 0.23 7.43 11.78
C ASP A 110 -0.41 8.83 11.89
N PHE A 111 -1.59 8.99 11.29
CA PHE A 111 -2.31 10.25 11.31
C PHE A 111 -3.30 10.28 12.48
N ALA A 112 -3.16 11.27 13.37
CA ALA A 112 -4.07 11.44 14.51
C ALA A 112 -5.52 11.82 14.11
N ALA A 113 -5.74 12.19 12.84
CA ALA A 113 -7.05 12.50 12.26
C ALA A 113 -7.02 12.26 10.74
N PRO A 114 -8.17 12.02 10.09
CA PRO A 114 -8.24 11.85 8.64
C PRO A 114 -7.65 13.06 7.91
N MET A 115 -6.76 12.80 6.96
CA MET A 115 -6.10 13.88 6.23
C MET A 115 -7.03 14.54 5.21
N ALA A 116 -6.96 15.87 5.18
CA ALA A 116 -7.38 16.63 4.01
C ALA A 116 -6.25 16.60 2.96
N PRO A 117 -6.55 16.58 1.65
CA PRO A 117 -5.54 16.51 0.59
C PRO A 117 -4.45 17.60 0.68
N ASN A 118 -4.80 18.78 1.19
CA ASN A 118 -3.90 19.92 1.39
C ASN A 118 -2.96 19.79 2.61
N ALA A 119 -3.10 18.72 3.40
CA ALA A 119 -2.21 18.43 4.52
C ALA A 119 -1.08 17.46 4.15
N LEU A 120 -1.08 16.92 2.92
CA LEU A 120 -0.07 15.98 2.45
C LEU A 120 1.28 16.70 2.23
N PRO A 121 2.42 16.01 2.45
CA PRO A 121 3.74 16.60 2.24
C PRO A 121 3.88 17.13 0.81
N GLU A 122 4.64 18.20 0.61
CA GLU A 122 5.01 18.73 -0.72
C GLU A 122 6.21 17.98 -1.35
N THR A 123 6.79 17.02 -0.61
CA THR A 123 7.91 16.18 -1.03
C THR A 123 7.44 14.76 -1.28
N PRO A 124 8.15 13.96 -2.10
CA PRO A 124 7.79 12.55 -2.32
C PRO A 124 7.55 11.78 -1.03
N PHE A 125 6.43 11.03 -0.96
CA PHE A 125 6.06 10.26 0.22
C PHE A 125 5.28 9.00 -0.16
N SER A 126 5.38 7.97 0.68
CA SER A 126 4.51 6.80 0.60
C SER A 126 3.31 6.98 1.54
N LEU A 127 2.12 6.59 1.09
CA LEU A 127 0.92 6.44 1.92
C LEU A 127 0.99 5.16 2.77
N GLY A 128 1.71 4.15 2.30
CA GLY A 128 1.86 2.85 2.93
C GLY A 128 1.36 1.69 2.07
N ASP A 129 1.10 0.56 2.74
CA ASP A 129 0.84 -0.72 2.09
C ASP A 129 -0.59 -1.21 2.30
N ILE A 130 -1.20 -1.73 1.23
CA ILE A 130 -2.44 -2.52 1.28
C ILE A 130 -2.11 -3.95 0.92
N VAL A 131 -2.43 -4.91 1.78
CA VAL A 131 -2.21 -6.34 1.55
C VAL A 131 -3.55 -7.04 1.44
N LEU A 132 -3.78 -7.78 0.36
CA LEU A 132 -5.05 -8.46 0.07
C LEU A 132 -4.84 -9.97 -0.10
N ALA A 133 -5.73 -10.78 0.49
CA ALA A 133 -5.68 -12.23 0.38
C ALA A 133 -6.77 -12.80 -0.53
N PHE A 134 -6.37 -13.57 -1.54
CA PHE A 134 -7.26 -14.07 -2.58
C PHE A 134 -8.34 -15.00 -2.01
N ASP A 135 -7.92 -15.98 -1.19
CA ASP A 135 -8.80 -17.04 -0.69
C ASP A 135 -9.93 -16.47 0.21
N THR A 136 -9.58 -15.60 1.16
CA THR A 136 -10.59 -14.95 2.01
C THR A 136 -11.50 -14.04 1.20
N LEU A 137 -10.98 -13.24 0.29
CA LEU A 137 -11.80 -12.35 -0.55
C LEU A 137 -12.77 -13.15 -1.42
N ALA A 138 -12.30 -14.21 -2.09
CA ALA A 138 -13.13 -15.07 -2.92
C ALA A 138 -14.24 -15.76 -2.11
N ARG A 139 -13.90 -16.30 -0.94
CA ARG A 139 -14.86 -16.95 -0.04
C ARG A 139 -15.93 -15.98 0.47
N GLU A 140 -15.54 -14.75 0.82
CA GLU A 140 -16.49 -13.71 1.25
C GLU A 140 -17.40 -13.26 0.11
N ALA A 141 -16.85 -13.05 -1.08
CA ALA A 141 -17.62 -12.68 -2.26
C ALA A 141 -18.68 -13.75 -2.57
N GLU A 142 -18.30 -15.03 -2.59
CA GLU A 142 -19.23 -16.15 -2.79
C GLU A 142 -20.28 -16.23 -1.67
N SER A 143 -19.87 -16.12 -0.41
CA SER A 143 -20.78 -16.22 0.74
C SER A 143 -21.79 -15.07 0.80
N ALA A 144 -21.43 -13.91 0.28
CA ALA A 144 -22.25 -12.71 0.24
C ALA A 144 -23.01 -12.53 -1.08
N ASP A 145 -22.90 -13.46 -2.02
CA ASP A 145 -23.44 -13.36 -3.40
C ASP A 145 -23.03 -12.04 -4.08
N LYS A 146 -21.77 -11.64 -3.89
CA LYS A 146 -21.17 -10.43 -4.45
C LYS A 146 -20.22 -10.80 -5.58
N ASP A 147 -20.14 -9.94 -6.59
CA ASP A 147 -19.10 -10.07 -7.60
C ASP A 147 -17.72 -9.84 -6.96
N PHE A 148 -16.74 -10.66 -7.36
CA PHE A 148 -15.38 -10.58 -6.82
C PHE A 148 -14.73 -9.22 -7.10
N ALA A 149 -14.96 -8.66 -8.29
CA ALA A 149 -14.41 -7.37 -8.69
C ALA A 149 -15.01 -6.21 -7.87
N ASP A 150 -16.30 -6.29 -7.57
CA ASP A 150 -16.98 -5.32 -6.71
C ASP A 150 -16.48 -5.39 -5.26
N HIS A 151 -16.30 -6.61 -4.72
CA HIS A 151 -15.75 -6.80 -3.37
C HIS A 151 -14.28 -6.36 -3.28
N LEU A 152 -13.48 -6.64 -4.31
CA LEU A 152 -12.11 -6.13 -4.42
C LEU A 152 -12.07 -4.61 -4.48
N ALA A 153 -12.93 -3.97 -5.28
CA ALA A 153 -13.00 -2.52 -5.36
C ALA A 153 -13.37 -1.90 -4.00
N HIS A 154 -14.30 -2.50 -3.27
CA HIS A 154 -14.62 -2.11 -1.90
C HIS A 154 -13.40 -2.18 -0.98
N LEU A 155 -12.64 -3.28 -0.98
CA LEU A 155 -11.47 -3.41 -0.13
C LEU A 155 -10.31 -2.48 -0.51
N LEU A 156 -10.14 -2.15 -1.79
CA LEU A 156 -9.17 -1.14 -2.23
C LEU A 156 -9.53 0.25 -1.69
N VAL A 157 -10.81 0.64 -1.76
CA VAL A 157 -11.30 1.92 -1.20
C VAL A 157 -11.12 1.93 0.31
N HIS A 158 -11.55 0.87 0.98
CA HIS A 158 -11.43 0.70 2.43
C HIS A 158 -9.98 0.83 2.90
N GLY A 159 -9.07 0.07 2.27
CA GLY A 159 -7.66 0.10 2.60
C GLY A 159 -7.03 1.47 2.36
N LEU A 160 -7.34 2.13 1.25
CA LEU A 160 -6.81 3.47 0.95
C LEU A 160 -7.31 4.53 1.94
N LEU A 161 -8.57 4.46 2.36
CA LEU A 161 -9.11 5.36 3.39
C LEU A 161 -8.41 5.14 4.74
N HIS A 162 -8.10 3.90 5.12
CA HIS A 162 -7.28 3.63 6.30
C HIS A 162 -5.88 4.24 6.20
N LEU A 163 -5.23 4.20 5.02
CA LEU A 163 -3.94 4.86 4.82
C LEU A 163 -4.03 6.40 4.96
N LEU A 164 -5.19 6.97 4.67
CA LEU A 164 -5.47 8.41 4.83
C LEU A 164 -5.93 8.80 6.25
N GLY A 165 -5.90 7.86 7.19
CA GLY A 165 -6.24 8.09 8.60
C GLY A 165 -7.74 8.05 8.90
N TYR A 166 -8.57 7.53 8.00
CA TYR A 166 -9.95 7.20 8.34
C TYR A 166 -9.97 5.91 9.17
N ASP A 167 -10.81 5.88 10.20
CA ASP A 167 -11.08 4.70 11.00
C ASP A 167 -12.57 4.50 11.21
N HIS A 168 -12.91 3.34 11.76
CA HIS A 168 -14.28 2.97 12.12
C HIS A 168 -14.35 2.52 13.60
N GLN A 169 -13.53 3.10 14.49
CA GLN A 169 -13.49 2.69 15.90
C GLN A 169 -14.68 3.23 16.71
N SER A 170 -15.27 4.34 16.27
CA SER A 170 -16.47 4.93 16.84
C SER A 170 -17.57 5.02 15.80
N ASP A 171 -18.84 4.98 16.21
CA ASP A 171 -19.98 5.07 15.30
C ASP A 171 -19.93 6.32 14.40
N ALA A 172 -19.45 7.44 14.94
CA ALA A 172 -19.30 8.69 14.18
C ALA A 172 -18.19 8.59 13.12
N ALA A 173 -17.07 7.94 13.44
CA ALA A 173 -15.97 7.71 12.50
C ALA A 173 -16.38 6.70 11.42
N ALA A 174 -17.05 5.61 11.83
CA ALA A 174 -17.60 4.60 10.92
C ALA A 174 -18.56 5.23 9.92
N MET A 175 -19.53 6.04 10.37
CA MET A 175 -20.48 6.71 9.47
C MET A 175 -19.78 7.65 8.47
N GLN A 176 -18.72 8.36 8.88
CA GLN A 176 -17.94 9.20 7.98
C GLN A 176 -17.19 8.39 6.93
N MET A 177 -16.59 7.27 7.34
CA MET A 177 -15.87 6.35 6.47
C MET A 177 -16.82 5.68 5.48
N GLU A 178 -17.93 5.08 5.95
CA GLU A 178 -18.96 4.43 5.14
C GLU A 178 -19.55 5.38 4.09
N THR A 179 -19.81 6.63 4.46
CA THR A 179 -20.31 7.66 3.53
C THR A 179 -19.32 7.90 2.39
N LYS A 180 -18.01 7.94 2.70
CA LYS A 180 -16.96 8.12 1.71
C LYS A 180 -16.75 6.89 0.85
N GLU A 181 -16.77 5.69 1.45
CA GLU A 181 -16.68 4.43 0.73
C GLU A 181 -17.80 4.32 -0.29
N THR A 182 -19.03 4.55 0.14
CA THR A 182 -20.22 4.52 -0.74
C THR A 182 -20.11 5.53 -1.87
N ALA A 183 -19.67 6.76 -1.58
CA ALA A 183 -19.50 7.80 -2.59
C ALA A 183 -18.40 7.48 -3.61
N LEU A 184 -17.30 6.86 -3.19
CA LEU A 184 -16.20 6.47 -4.08
C LEU A 184 -16.58 5.24 -4.91
N LEU A 185 -17.22 4.24 -4.30
CA LEU A 185 -17.69 3.04 -4.99
C LEU A 185 -18.73 3.35 -6.05
N ALA A 186 -19.69 4.24 -5.75
CA ALA A 186 -20.68 4.69 -6.73
C ALA A 186 -20.02 5.33 -7.97
N LYS A 187 -18.94 6.10 -7.79
CA LYS A 187 -18.17 6.68 -8.90
C LYS A 187 -17.38 5.64 -9.70
N LEU A 188 -16.99 4.55 -9.05
CA LEU A 188 -16.39 3.38 -9.71
C LEU A 188 -17.44 2.49 -10.41
N GLY A 189 -18.73 2.80 -10.28
CA GLY A 189 -19.83 1.99 -10.83
C GLY A 189 -20.13 0.73 -10.00
N VAL A 190 -19.64 0.68 -8.77
CA VAL A 190 -19.86 -0.42 -7.83
C VAL A 190 -21.04 -0.09 -6.92
N GLY A 191 -21.90 -1.08 -6.66
CA GLY A 191 -23.05 -0.92 -5.78
C GLY A 191 -22.66 -0.61 -4.33
N ASP A 192 -23.62 -0.10 -3.55
CA ASP A 192 -23.42 0.18 -2.13
C ASP A 192 -23.19 -1.12 -1.33
N PRO A 193 -22.01 -1.33 -0.72
CA PRO A 193 -21.70 -2.56 0.00
C PRO A 193 -22.47 -2.71 1.32
N TYR A 194 -23.04 -1.62 1.85
CA TYR A 194 -23.79 -1.55 3.11
C TYR A 194 -25.31 -1.64 2.93
N ALA A 195 -25.81 -1.59 1.70
CA ALA A 195 -27.25 -1.58 1.42
C ALA A 195 -28.02 -2.75 2.07
N ALA A 196 -27.42 -3.95 2.10
CA ALA A 196 -28.01 -5.12 2.75
C ALA A 196 -28.03 -5.00 4.30
N ALA A 197 -26.93 -4.51 4.88
CA ALA A 197 -26.81 -4.32 6.33
C ALA A 197 -27.79 -3.24 6.85
N HIS A 198 -27.92 -2.13 6.11
CA HIS A 198 -28.89 -1.08 6.44
C HIS A 198 -30.34 -1.56 6.30
N ALA A 199 -30.64 -2.40 5.30
CA ALA A 199 -31.98 -2.96 5.12
C ALA A 199 -32.40 -3.91 6.25
N ASP A 200 -31.44 -4.67 6.82
CA ASP A 200 -31.71 -5.55 7.95
C ASP A 200 -31.82 -4.79 9.28
N ALA A 201 -31.03 -3.73 9.47
CA ALA A 201 -31.16 -2.84 10.63
C ALA A 201 -32.53 -2.13 10.67
N ASP A 202 -33.01 -1.61 9.54
CA ASP A 202 -34.33 -0.96 9.44
C ASP A 202 -35.49 -1.95 9.67
N LYS A 203 -35.34 -3.22 9.28
CA LYS A 203 -36.32 -4.28 9.61
C LYS A 203 -36.31 -4.65 11.09
N ALA A 204 -35.14 -4.70 11.73
CA ALA A 204 -35.00 -5.04 13.14
C ALA A 204 -35.64 -3.97 14.04
N ASP A 205 -35.43 -2.69 13.73
CA ASP A 205 -36.01 -1.56 14.48
C ASP A 205 -37.55 -1.54 14.40
N ARG A 206 -38.11 -1.81 13.22
CA ARG A 206 -39.58 -1.92 13.02
C ARG A 206 -40.22 -3.10 13.75
N LYS A 207 -39.46 -4.16 14.03
CA LYS A 207 -39.95 -5.38 14.70
C LYS A 207 -39.83 -5.31 16.22
N GLY A 208 -38.98 -4.44 16.76
CA GLY A 208 -38.86 -4.15 18.19
C GLY A 208 -39.90 -3.15 18.72
N ALA A 209 -40.58 -2.43 17.83
CA ALA A 209 -41.61 -1.43 18.16
C ALA A 209 -43.06 -1.97 18.09
N GLN A 210 -43.26 -3.29 17.99
CA GLN A 210 -44.58 -3.95 17.92
C GLN A 210 -44.89 -4.79 19.16
#